data_AF-A0A932DVA1-F1
#
_entry.id   AF-A0A932DVA1-F1
#
_cell.length_a   1.000
_cell.length_b   1.000
_cell.length_c   1.000
_cell.angle_alpha   90.00
_cell.angle_beta   90.00
_cell.angle_gamma   90.00
#
_symmetry.space_group_name_H-M   'P 1'
#
loop_
_entity.id
_entity.type
_entity.pdbx_description
1 polymer ?
#
loop_
_entity_poly.entity_id
_entity_poly.type
_entity_poly.pdbx_seq_one_letter_code
_entity_poly.pdbx_strand_id
1 'polypeptide(L)'
;MRALIVVAAALAVAAPAGASAQPVPPSVLDDRPAAGGIAPSDPALRARFLAEYLAAPPGDARRVIEAHLPTLGVAGILDALEARFASCHGRAHEVGKAGYARSRDLAGVLAACQARCTGGCMHGVVMEAFTEAPGGLRARVPRLCDEEGFRRLYKKGDCAHGVGHGVAYVAGYDMDEALALCERMREKAYQYYCASGAFMQLFMAKERELAARPGHEPCDAASRFAAACYRYKVFYLLQRLGREGKGLDAVIAECLALPARIQPACFHGIGHAHVGPVSQAP
;
A
#
# COMPACT_ATOMS: atom_id res chain seq x y z
N MET A 1 38.26 -19.75 75.27
CA MET A 1 37.63 -18.77 74.35
C MET A 1 38.65 -18.47 73.25
N ARG A 2 38.48 -19.03 72.04
CA ARG A 2 39.42 -18.88 70.92
C ARG A 2 38.85 -17.89 69.91
N ALA A 3 39.60 -16.83 69.62
CA ALA A 3 39.27 -15.83 68.61
C ALA A 3 39.62 -16.37 67.20
N LEU A 4 38.67 -16.24 66.27
CA LEU A 4 38.85 -16.53 64.85
C LEU A 4 39.02 -15.21 64.09
N ILE A 5 40.17 -15.05 63.46
CA ILE A 5 40.47 -13.97 62.51
C ILE A 5 39.99 -14.44 61.12
N VAL A 6 39.12 -13.67 60.48
CA VAL A 6 38.67 -13.91 59.10
C VAL A 6 39.44 -12.95 58.18
N VAL A 7 40.22 -13.50 57.25
CA VAL A 7 40.88 -12.76 56.17
C VAL A 7 39.99 -12.80 54.93
N ALA A 8 39.57 -11.64 54.44
CA ALA A 8 38.80 -11.51 53.21
C ALA A 8 39.75 -11.36 52.01
N ALA A 9 39.69 -12.29 51.06
CA ALA A 9 40.37 -12.21 49.77
C ALA A 9 39.40 -11.66 48.71
N ALA A 10 39.69 -10.49 48.16
CA ALA A 10 38.97 -9.91 47.03
C ALA A 10 39.49 -10.49 45.70
N LEU A 11 38.62 -11.20 44.97
CA LEU A 11 38.88 -11.66 43.60
C LEU A 11 38.43 -10.56 42.62
N ALA A 12 39.39 -9.91 41.97
CA ALA A 12 39.13 -9.02 40.85
C ALA A 12 38.92 -9.85 39.56
N VAL A 13 37.72 -9.76 38.98
CA VAL A 13 37.41 -10.34 37.67
C VAL A 13 37.78 -9.32 36.60
N ALA A 14 38.77 -9.66 35.76
CA ALA A 14 39.13 -8.87 34.59
C ALA A 14 38.07 -9.06 33.47
N ALA A 15 37.57 -7.95 32.93
CA ALA A 15 36.66 -7.95 31.78
C ALA A 15 37.44 -8.27 30.48
N PRO A 16 36.86 -9.01 29.52
CA PRO A 16 37.53 -9.31 28.27
C PRO A 16 37.58 -8.07 27.37
N ALA A 17 38.74 -7.89 26.71
CA ALA A 17 39.01 -6.82 25.77
C ALA A 17 38.16 -6.96 24.49
N GLY A 18 37.92 -5.81 23.85
CA GLY A 18 36.92 -5.59 22.81
C GLY A 18 36.95 -6.55 21.63
N ALA A 19 35.76 -7.07 21.31
CA ALA A 19 35.44 -7.51 19.97
C ALA A 19 35.26 -6.26 19.09
N SER A 20 36.06 -6.14 18.03
CA SER A 20 35.87 -5.13 16.99
C SER A 20 34.51 -5.34 16.33
N ALA A 21 33.58 -4.42 16.56
CA ALA A 21 32.29 -4.43 15.88
C ALA A 21 32.51 -4.24 14.38
N GLN A 22 32.14 -5.24 13.58
CA GLN A 22 32.00 -5.05 12.14
C GLN A 22 30.93 -3.97 11.89
N PRO A 23 31.09 -3.11 10.87
CA PRO A 23 30.05 -2.13 10.53
C PRO A 23 28.77 -2.87 10.17
N VAL A 24 27.75 -2.71 11.01
CA VAL A 24 26.39 -3.18 10.73
C VAL A 24 25.88 -2.39 9.52
N PRO A 25 25.42 -3.03 8.44
CA PRO A 25 24.86 -2.31 7.32
C PRO A 25 23.67 -1.47 7.81
N PRO A 26 23.52 -0.21 7.34
CA PRO A 26 22.44 0.66 7.80
C PRO A 26 21.08 -0.02 7.63
N SER A 27 20.21 0.08 8.64
CA SER A 27 18.86 -0.48 8.57
C SER A 27 18.10 0.21 7.45
N VAL A 28 17.21 -0.51 6.78
CA VAL A 28 16.26 0.08 5.80
C VAL A 28 15.28 1.07 6.43
N LEU A 29 15.33 1.19 7.75
CA LEU A 29 14.52 2.06 8.59
C LEU A 29 15.34 3.20 9.22
N ASP A 30 16.67 3.19 9.06
CA ASP A 30 17.55 4.17 9.71
C ASP A 30 17.57 5.49 8.92
N ASP A 31 16.50 6.27 9.10
CA ASP A 31 16.44 7.70 8.76
C ASP A 31 16.47 8.59 10.03
N ARG A 32 16.96 8.11 11.18
CA ARG A 32 16.91 8.89 12.45
C ARG A 32 18.12 9.82 12.64
N PRO A 33 17.92 11.14 12.71
CA PRO A 33 18.47 11.96 13.77
C PRO A 33 17.47 12.07 14.93
N ALA A 34 17.97 12.40 16.11
CA ALA A 34 17.18 12.62 17.32
C ALA A 34 16.00 13.58 17.07
N ALA A 35 14.81 13.22 17.56
CA ALA A 35 13.61 14.06 17.71
C ALA A 35 13.52 15.29 16.78
N GLY A 36 13.13 15.09 15.52
CA GLY A 36 12.79 16.19 14.60
C GLY A 36 12.98 15.84 13.13
N GLY A 37 11.88 15.52 12.44
CA GLY A 37 11.83 15.38 10.97
C GLY A 37 12.63 14.20 10.38
N ILE A 38 12.12 13.61 9.30
CA ILE A 38 12.91 12.71 8.45
C ILE A 38 13.90 13.60 7.70
N ALA A 39 15.22 13.42 7.91
CA ALA A 39 16.22 14.17 7.16
C ALA A 39 16.11 13.81 5.67
N PRO A 40 16.13 14.79 4.74
CA PRO A 40 16.06 14.49 3.32
C PRO A 40 17.21 13.59 2.88
N SER A 41 16.92 12.51 2.16
CA SER A 41 17.94 11.65 1.55
C SER A 41 18.86 12.42 0.57
N ASP A 42 19.99 11.84 0.18
CA ASP A 42 20.91 12.48 -0.78
C ASP A 42 20.23 12.68 -2.15
N PRO A 43 20.15 13.92 -2.69
CA PRO A 43 19.59 14.19 -4.02
C PRO A 43 20.24 13.39 -5.15
N ALA A 44 21.55 13.13 -5.09
CA ALA A 44 22.27 12.38 -6.10
C ALA A 44 21.86 10.90 -6.11
N LEU A 45 21.68 10.31 -4.92
CA LEU A 45 21.17 8.94 -4.78
C LEU A 45 19.73 8.83 -5.30
N ARG A 46 18.87 9.80 -4.99
CA ARG A 46 17.50 9.84 -5.52
C ARG A 46 17.47 9.96 -7.04
N ALA A 47 18.31 10.81 -7.62
CA ALA A 47 18.41 10.97 -9.07
C ALA A 47 18.88 9.69 -9.76
N ARG A 48 19.87 9.00 -9.17
CA ARG A 48 20.35 7.70 -9.65
C ARG A 48 19.24 6.64 -9.60
N PHE A 49 18.54 6.52 -8.47
CA PHE A 49 17.40 5.62 -8.35
C PHE A 49 16.35 5.89 -9.42
N LEU A 50 15.96 7.16 -9.65
CA LEU A 50 14.96 7.51 -10.66
C LEU A 50 15.40 7.14 -12.07
N ALA A 51 16.66 7.39 -12.42
CA ALA A 51 17.20 7.03 -13.73
C ALA A 51 17.12 5.51 -13.97
N GLU A 52 17.55 4.71 -12.98
CA GLU A 52 17.50 3.25 -13.06
C GLU A 52 16.06 2.73 -13.06
N TYR A 53 15.17 3.33 -12.25
CA TYR A 53 13.76 2.94 -12.16
C TYR A 53 12.99 3.24 -13.46
N LEU A 54 13.29 4.36 -14.13
CA LEU A 54 12.68 4.71 -15.42
C LEU A 54 13.23 3.87 -16.59
N ALA A 55 14.48 3.39 -16.49
CA ALA A 55 15.09 2.53 -17.49
C ALA A 55 14.73 1.04 -17.33
N ALA A 56 14.12 0.66 -16.20
CA ALA A 56 13.80 -0.73 -15.89
C ALA A 56 12.71 -1.30 -16.82
N PRO A 57 12.84 -2.55 -17.30
CA PRO A 57 11.78 -3.25 -18.01
C PRO A 57 10.47 -3.34 -17.19
N PRO A 58 9.30 -3.47 -17.84
CA PRO A 58 8.06 -3.78 -17.14
C PRO A 58 8.22 -5.04 -16.28
N GLY A 59 7.92 -4.94 -14.98
CA GLY A 59 8.08 -6.02 -14.01
C GLY A 59 9.35 -5.94 -13.15
N ASP A 60 10.36 -5.18 -13.56
CA ASP A 60 11.65 -5.09 -12.86
C ASP A 60 11.70 -4.02 -11.75
N ALA A 61 10.60 -3.29 -11.55
CA ALA A 61 10.52 -2.20 -10.57
C ALA A 61 10.95 -2.63 -9.15
N ARG A 62 10.52 -3.83 -8.72
CA ARG A 62 10.86 -4.42 -7.41
C ARG A 62 12.39 -4.56 -7.25
N ARG A 63 13.07 -5.08 -8.27
CA ARG A 63 14.53 -5.30 -8.26
C ARG A 63 15.29 -3.99 -8.08
N VAL A 64 14.87 -2.93 -8.78
CA VAL A 64 15.50 -1.61 -8.64
C VAL A 64 15.22 -1.03 -7.25
N ILE A 65 13.99 -1.10 -6.76
CA ILE A 65 13.64 -0.64 -5.40
C ILE A 65 14.51 -1.35 -4.35
N GLU A 66 14.62 -2.68 -4.42
CA GLU A 66 15.41 -3.48 -3.48
C GLU A 66 16.90 -3.14 -3.49
N ALA A 67 17.46 -2.80 -4.65
CA ALA A 67 18.86 -2.39 -4.77
C ALA A 67 19.15 -1.04 -4.10
N HIS A 68 18.17 -0.15 -4.01
CA HIS A 68 18.32 1.19 -3.43
C HIS A 68 17.77 1.32 -2.01
N LEU A 69 17.00 0.36 -1.51
CA LEU A 69 16.53 0.34 -0.11
C LEU A 69 17.65 0.50 0.94
N PRO A 70 18.85 -0.12 0.80
CA PRO A 70 19.92 0.03 1.80
C PRO A 70 20.49 1.45 1.91
N THR A 71 20.37 2.26 0.85
CA THR A 71 20.98 3.59 0.78
C THR A 71 19.97 4.72 0.90
N LEU A 72 18.77 4.54 0.36
CA LEU A 72 17.70 5.55 0.37
C LEU A 72 16.62 5.28 1.43
N GLY A 73 16.54 4.06 1.96
CA GLY A 73 15.40 3.66 2.79
C GLY A 73 14.06 3.72 2.05
N VAL A 74 12.98 3.45 2.77
CA VAL A 74 11.62 3.58 2.23
C VAL A 74 11.28 5.05 1.95
N ALA A 75 11.63 5.96 2.86
CA ALA A 75 11.28 7.37 2.73
C ALA A 75 12.01 8.05 1.56
N GLY A 76 13.31 7.79 1.36
CA GLY A 76 14.05 8.38 0.25
C GLY A 76 13.61 7.89 -1.13
N ILE A 77 13.16 6.65 -1.23
CA ILE A 77 12.53 6.13 -2.46
C ILE A 77 11.20 6.85 -2.72
N LEU A 78 10.38 7.06 -1.69
CA LEU A 78 9.12 7.80 -1.83
C LEU A 78 9.35 9.27 -2.21
N ASP A 79 10.40 9.92 -1.67
CA ASP A 79 10.79 11.30 -2.06
C ASP A 79 11.02 11.40 -3.56
N ALA A 80 11.76 10.43 -4.10
CA ALA A 80 12.04 10.36 -5.53
C ALA A 80 10.76 10.16 -6.36
N LEU A 81 9.89 9.24 -5.95
CA LEU A 81 8.65 8.96 -6.67
C LEU A 81 7.67 10.15 -6.66
N GLU A 82 7.50 10.81 -5.51
CA GLU A 82 6.61 11.98 -5.37
C GLU A 82 7.14 13.18 -6.16
N ALA A 83 8.45 13.39 -6.19
CA ALA A 83 9.07 14.45 -7.00
C ALA A 83 8.90 14.24 -8.51
N ARG A 84 8.81 12.97 -8.96
CA ARG A 84 8.78 12.64 -10.40
C ARG A 84 7.37 12.44 -10.95
N PHE A 85 6.44 11.91 -10.17
CA PHE A 85 5.15 11.45 -10.66
C PHE A 85 4.00 12.18 -9.96
N ALA A 86 3.15 12.88 -10.72
CA ALA A 86 1.92 13.49 -10.22
C ALA A 86 0.98 12.46 -9.54
N SER A 87 1.05 11.20 -9.94
CA SER A 87 0.46 10.06 -9.24
C SER A 87 1.48 8.94 -9.08
N CYS A 88 1.81 8.61 -7.83
CA CYS A 88 2.75 7.54 -7.46
C CYS A 88 2.10 6.37 -6.72
N HIS A 89 0.76 6.34 -6.55
CA HIS A 89 0.05 5.36 -5.71
C HIS A 89 0.44 3.90 -5.99
N GLY A 90 0.22 3.42 -7.22
CA GLY A 90 0.53 2.04 -7.60
C GLY A 90 2.03 1.74 -7.59
N ARG A 91 2.89 2.75 -7.82
CA ARG A 91 4.35 2.58 -7.75
C ARG A 91 4.81 2.38 -6.31
N ALA A 92 4.19 3.08 -5.37
CA ALA A 92 4.50 3.00 -3.95
C ALA A 92 4.12 1.64 -3.34
N HIS A 93 3.21 0.87 -3.94
CA HIS A 93 2.91 -0.49 -3.50
C HIS A 93 4.19 -1.33 -3.43
N GLU A 94 5.02 -1.33 -4.47
CA GLU A 94 6.25 -2.13 -4.49
C GLU A 94 7.29 -1.64 -3.47
N VAL A 95 7.30 -0.34 -3.14
CA VAL A 95 8.19 0.20 -2.10
C VAL A 95 7.83 -0.37 -0.72
N GLY A 96 6.53 -0.33 -0.37
CA GLY A 96 6.06 -0.88 0.90
C GLY A 96 6.25 -2.38 1.00
N LYS A 97 5.97 -3.11 -0.07
CA LYS A 97 6.19 -4.56 -0.12
C LYS A 97 7.67 -4.92 0.08
N ALA A 98 8.57 -4.29 -0.68
CA ALA A 98 10.01 -4.53 -0.58
C ALA A 98 10.58 -4.15 0.80
N GLY A 99 10.14 -3.01 1.35
CA GLY A 99 10.53 -2.58 2.69
C GLY A 99 10.12 -3.57 3.78
N TYR A 100 8.89 -4.09 3.72
CA TYR A 100 8.40 -5.08 4.67
C TYR A 100 9.07 -6.45 4.49
N ALA A 101 9.20 -6.93 3.25
CA ALA A 101 9.85 -8.20 2.94
C ALA A 101 11.27 -8.30 3.51
N ARG A 102 11.99 -7.17 3.43
CA ARG A 102 13.38 -7.07 3.88
C ARG A 102 13.52 -6.94 5.40
N SER A 103 12.72 -6.10 6.05
CA SER A 103 12.89 -5.79 7.49
C SER A 103 12.07 -6.67 8.41
N ARG A 104 10.90 -7.14 7.94
CA ARG A 104 9.82 -7.74 8.76
C ARG A 104 9.33 -6.85 9.90
N ASP A 105 9.74 -5.59 9.94
CA ASP A 105 9.29 -4.60 10.90
C ASP A 105 8.08 -3.86 10.34
N LEU A 106 6.90 -4.36 10.68
CA LEU A 106 5.65 -3.75 10.27
C LEU A 106 5.54 -2.29 10.74
N ALA A 107 5.89 -2.03 12.00
CA ALA A 107 5.71 -0.70 12.60
C ALA A 107 6.69 0.33 12.01
N GLY A 108 7.95 -0.07 11.83
CA GLY A 108 8.97 0.76 11.22
C GLY A 108 8.66 1.11 9.77
N VAL A 109 8.28 0.13 8.94
CA VAL A 109 7.97 0.39 7.52
C VAL A 109 6.71 1.24 7.37
N LEU A 110 5.67 0.99 8.16
CA LEU A 110 4.48 1.86 8.18
C LEU A 110 4.84 3.30 8.60
N ALA A 111 5.71 3.47 9.59
CA ALA A 111 6.19 4.80 9.99
C ALA A 111 7.02 5.49 8.90
N ALA A 112 7.80 4.76 8.11
CA ALA A 112 8.52 5.31 6.97
C ALA A 112 7.58 5.63 5.78
N CYS A 113 6.55 4.82 5.57
CA CYS A 113 5.54 5.05 4.54
C CYS A 113 4.72 6.31 4.81
N GLN A 114 4.24 6.52 6.05
CA GLN A 114 3.19 7.51 6.35
C GLN A 114 2.02 7.38 5.34
N ALA A 115 1.22 8.44 5.14
CA ALA A 115 0.17 8.51 4.11
C ALA A 115 0.69 8.89 2.71
N ARG A 116 1.99 8.76 2.44
CA ARG A 116 2.64 9.18 1.19
C ARG A 116 2.17 8.40 -0.01
N CYS A 117 2.25 9.00 -1.19
CA CYS A 117 1.68 8.46 -2.42
C CYS A 117 0.24 7.97 -2.24
N THR A 118 -0.58 8.79 -1.57
CA THR A 118 -1.99 8.48 -1.23
C THR A 118 -2.17 7.12 -0.56
N GLY A 119 -1.27 6.77 0.36
CA GLY A 119 -1.31 5.52 1.13
C GLY A 119 -0.75 4.30 0.38
N GLY A 120 -0.27 4.45 -0.86
CA GLY A 120 0.19 3.32 -1.67
C GLY A 120 1.30 2.49 -1.01
N CYS A 121 2.23 3.13 -0.30
CA CYS A 121 3.27 2.41 0.45
C CYS A 121 2.66 1.50 1.52
N MET A 122 1.73 2.01 2.33
CA MET A 122 1.05 1.21 3.35
C MET A 122 0.26 0.05 2.74
N HIS A 123 -0.41 0.26 1.60
CA HIS A 123 -1.12 -0.83 0.92
C HIS A 123 -0.16 -1.95 0.52
N GLY A 124 1.02 -1.59 0.02
CA GLY A 124 2.10 -2.54 -0.28
C GLY A 124 2.54 -3.35 0.94
N VAL A 125 2.75 -2.69 2.07
CA VAL A 125 3.08 -3.37 3.34
C VAL A 125 2.00 -4.38 3.72
N VAL A 126 0.72 -3.98 3.63
CA VAL A 126 -0.40 -4.86 3.91
C VAL A 126 -0.43 -6.05 2.94
N MET A 127 -0.26 -5.84 1.65
CA MET A 127 -0.22 -6.92 0.64
C MET A 127 0.88 -7.95 0.92
N GLU A 128 2.09 -7.49 1.25
CA GLU A 128 3.21 -8.40 1.57
C GLU A 128 2.95 -9.16 2.87
N ALA A 129 2.45 -8.49 3.91
CA ALA A 129 2.10 -9.13 5.18
C ALA A 129 1.00 -10.19 5.05
N PHE A 130 0.02 -9.97 4.17
CA PHE A 130 -1.03 -10.95 3.86
C PHE A 130 -0.47 -12.17 3.12
N THR A 131 0.54 -11.98 2.28
CA THR A 131 1.19 -13.07 1.52
C THR A 131 2.01 -13.99 2.44
N GLU A 132 2.69 -13.41 3.42
CA GLU A 132 3.57 -14.12 4.34
C GLU A 132 2.81 -14.90 5.44
N ALA A 133 1.67 -14.37 5.89
CA ALA A 133 0.86 -14.99 6.95
C ALA A 133 -0.64 -15.01 6.60
N PRO A 134 -1.05 -15.67 5.51
CA PRO A 134 -2.41 -15.56 4.96
C PRO A 134 -3.47 -15.98 5.97
N GLY A 135 -3.33 -17.14 6.64
CA GLY A 135 -4.30 -17.60 7.63
C GLY A 135 -4.41 -16.68 8.85
N GLY A 136 -3.27 -16.26 9.40
CA GLY A 136 -3.22 -15.40 10.59
C GLY A 136 -3.74 -13.99 10.33
N LEU A 137 -3.41 -13.41 9.18
CA LEU A 137 -3.82 -12.05 8.85
C LEU A 137 -5.25 -11.99 8.31
N ARG A 138 -5.69 -13.03 7.56
CA ARG A 138 -7.12 -13.21 7.25
C ARG A 138 -7.92 -13.19 8.53
N ALA A 139 -7.58 -13.95 9.58
CA ALA A 139 -8.31 -13.93 10.85
C ALA A 139 -8.37 -12.54 11.52
N ARG A 140 -7.35 -11.70 11.30
CA ARG A 140 -7.23 -10.35 11.90
C ARG A 140 -7.94 -9.24 11.14
N VAL A 141 -8.40 -9.46 9.90
CA VAL A 141 -9.15 -8.45 9.10
C VAL A 141 -10.12 -7.57 9.94
N PRO A 142 -10.97 -8.11 10.85
CA PRO A 142 -11.96 -7.30 11.57
C PRO A 142 -11.38 -6.28 12.55
N ARG A 143 -10.11 -6.44 12.97
CA ARG A 143 -9.46 -5.63 14.01
C ARG A 143 -8.11 -5.05 13.58
N LEU A 144 -7.57 -5.44 12.42
CA LEU A 144 -6.24 -5.03 11.97
C LEU A 144 -6.06 -3.50 11.99
N CYS A 145 -7.09 -2.77 11.55
CA CYS A 145 -7.07 -1.31 11.51
C CYS A 145 -7.33 -0.63 12.86
N ASP A 146 -7.68 -1.38 13.90
CA ASP A 146 -7.79 -0.89 15.28
C ASP A 146 -6.46 -1.03 16.05
N GLU A 147 -5.50 -1.79 15.51
CA GLU A 147 -4.19 -1.98 16.10
C GLU A 147 -3.38 -0.68 16.11
N GLU A 148 -2.61 -0.46 17.18
CA GLU A 148 -1.92 0.81 17.42
C GLU A 148 -1.00 1.23 16.27
N GLY A 149 -0.30 0.26 15.65
CA GLY A 149 0.58 0.51 14.51
C GLY A 149 -0.13 1.13 13.30
N PHE A 150 -1.40 0.78 13.06
CA PHE A 150 -2.20 1.38 12.00
C PHE A 150 -2.91 2.64 12.49
N ARG A 151 -3.61 2.55 13.63
CA ARG A 151 -4.48 3.62 14.14
C ARG A 151 -3.75 4.93 14.42
N ARG A 152 -2.47 4.86 14.78
CA ARG A 152 -1.65 6.05 15.05
C ARG A 152 -1.24 6.79 13.77
N LEU A 153 -1.08 6.07 12.66
CA LEU A 153 -0.48 6.58 11.43
C LEU A 153 -1.51 6.82 10.31
N TYR A 154 -2.64 6.12 10.35
CA TYR A 154 -3.61 6.07 9.27
C TYR A 154 -5.03 6.27 9.76
N LYS A 155 -5.85 6.93 8.95
CA LYS A 155 -7.30 6.91 9.14
C LYS A 155 -7.78 5.47 8.94
N LYS A 156 -8.75 5.04 9.75
CA LYS A 156 -9.30 3.68 9.69
C LYS A 156 -9.85 3.31 8.31
N GLY A 157 -10.43 4.27 7.58
CA GLY A 157 -10.87 4.10 6.20
C GLY A 157 -9.73 3.81 5.22
N ASP A 158 -8.61 4.54 5.33
CA ASP A 158 -7.42 4.33 4.49
C ASP A 158 -6.81 2.95 4.76
N CYS A 159 -6.68 2.58 6.04
CA CYS A 159 -6.26 1.22 6.41
C CYS A 159 -7.21 0.15 5.85
N ALA A 160 -8.53 0.31 6.03
CA ALA A 160 -9.49 -0.67 5.52
C ALA A 160 -9.41 -0.82 3.99
N HIS A 161 -9.18 0.28 3.28
CA HIS A 161 -8.91 0.27 1.85
C HIS A 161 -7.62 -0.50 1.51
N GLY A 162 -6.52 -0.26 2.24
CA GLY A 162 -5.29 -1.06 2.13
C GLY A 162 -5.48 -2.56 2.39
N VAL A 163 -6.32 -2.93 3.36
CA VAL A 163 -6.74 -4.33 3.59
C VAL A 163 -7.44 -4.90 2.35
N GLY A 164 -8.27 -4.11 1.69
CA GLY A 164 -8.87 -4.43 0.39
C GLY A 164 -7.86 -4.89 -0.65
N HIS A 165 -6.77 -4.14 -0.82
CA HIS A 165 -5.68 -4.53 -1.72
C HIS A 165 -5.07 -5.88 -1.31
N GLY A 166 -4.77 -6.05 -0.03
CA GLY A 166 -4.20 -7.28 0.51
C GLY A 166 -5.09 -8.51 0.27
N VAL A 167 -6.38 -8.43 0.59
CA VAL A 167 -7.31 -9.56 0.43
C VAL A 167 -7.55 -9.93 -1.03
N ALA A 168 -7.66 -8.95 -1.93
CA ALA A 168 -7.77 -9.23 -3.37
C ALA A 168 -6.50 -9.90 -3.91
N TYR A 169 -5.33 -9.45 -3.45
CA TYR A 169 -4.04 -10.01 -3.85
C TYR A 169 -3.90 -11.48 -3.42
N VAL A 170 -4.18 -11.81 -2.16
CA VAL A 170 -4.04 -13.20 -1.67
C VAL A 170 -5.19 -14.13 -2.04
N ALA A 171 -6.32 -13.60 -2.50
CA ALA A 171 -7.40 -14.38 -3.10
C ALA A 171 -7.12 -14.67 -4.59
N GLY A 172 -5.97 -14.27 -5.14
CA GLY A 172 -5.69 -14.45 -6.57
C GLY A 172 -6.68 -13.73 -7.47
N TYR A 173 -7.27 -12.62 -6.98
CA TYR A 173 -8.33 -11.86 -7.64
C TYR A 173 -9.67 -12.60 -7.78
N ASP A 174 -9.91 -13.68 -7.03
CA ASP A 174 -11.25 -14.18 -6.76
C ASP A 174 -12.00 -13.15 -5.91
N MET A 175 -12.94 -12.44 -6.54
CA MET A 175 -13.66 -11.35 -5.89
C MET A 175 -14.72 -11.85 -4.92
N ASP A 176 -15.23 -13.08 -5.07
CA ASP A 176 -16.17 -13.62 -4.10
C ASP A 176 -15.44 -13.93 -2.79
N GLU A 177 -14.25 -14.56 -2.86
CA GLU A 177 -13.40 -14.78 -1.68
C GLU A 177 -12.95 -13.45 -1.06
N ALA A 178 -12.44 -12.51 -1.87
CA ALA A 178 -11.94 -11.23 -1.38
C ALA A 178 -13.03 -10.39 -0.70
N LEU A 179 -14.24 -10.32 -1.28
CA LEU A 179 -15.34 -9.56 -0.71
C LEU A 179 -15.91 -10.22 0.54
N ALA A 180 -15.95 -11.56 0.61
CA ALA A 180 -16.32 -12.28 1.83
C ALA A 180 -15.37 -11.95 3.00
N LEU A 181 -14.08 -11.75 2.73
CA LEU A 181 -13.14 -11.26 3.76
C LEU A 181 -13.47 -9.82 4.19
N CYS A 182 -13.78 -8.93 3.23
CA CYS A 182 -14.17 -7.55 3.53
C CYS A 182 -15.46 -7.44 4.36
N GLU A 183 -16.42 -8.35 4.19
CA GLU A 183 -17.65 -8.39 5.00
C GLU A 183 -17.40 -8.61 6.50
N ARG A 184 -16.24 -9.14 6.85
CA ARG A 184 -15.87 -9.40 8.25
C ARG A 184 -15.45 -8.13 9.00
N MET A 185 -15.26 -7.01 8.30
CA MET A 185 -15.10 -5.70 8.95
C MET A 185 -16.35 -5.36 9.77
N ARG A 186 -16.14 -4.83 10.98
CA ARG A 186 -17.21 -4.59 11.97
C ARG A 186 -18.25 -3.58 11.49
N GLU A 187 -17.80 -2.44 10.95
CA GLU A 187 -18.68 -1.39 10.47
C GLU A 187 -18.89 -1.44 8.95
N LYS A 188 -20.13 -1.25 8.47
CA LYS A 188 -20.49 -1.23 7.04
C LYS A 188 -19.64 -0.25 6.21
N ALA A 189 -19.27 0.89 6.81
CA ALA A 189 -18.40 1.87 6.16
C ALA A 189 -17.04 1.27 5.80
N TYR A 190 -16.43 0.47 6.69
CA TYR A 190 -15.12 -0.14 6.41
C TYR A 190 -15.23 -1.40 5.56
N GLN A 191 -16.37 -2.10 5.57
CA GLN A 191 -16.65 -3.11 4.54
C GLN A 191 -16.60 -2.48 3.14
N TYR A 192 -17.22 -1.30 2.97
CA TYR A 192 -17.16 -0.54 1.72
C TYR A 192 -15.73 -0.09 1.37
N TYR A 193 -14.97 0.47 2.32
CA TYR A 193 -13.57 0.85 2.05
C TYR A 193 -12.72 -0.36 1.66
N CYS A 194 -12.85 -1.49 2.36
CA CYS A 194 -12.17 -2.73 1.99
C CYS A 194 -12.57 -3.20 0.59
N ALA A 195 -13.87 -3.28 0.28
CA ALA A 195 -14.31 -3.66 -1.05
C ALA A 195 -13.79 -2.70 -2.14
N SER A 196 -13.72 -1.40 -1.85
CA SER A 196 -13.18 -0.42 -2.80
C SER A 196 -11.70 -0.65 -3.09
N GLY A 197 -10.87 -0.96 -2.08
CA GLY A 197 -9.46 -1.31 -2.30
C GLY A 197 -9.29 -2.63 -3.06
N ALA A 198 -10.16 -3.61 -2.78
CA ALA A 198 -10.17 -4.88 -3.50
C ALA A 198 -10.50 -4.70 -4.99
N PHE A 199 -11.52 -3.90 -5.31
CA PHE A 199 -11.83 -3.57 -6.71
C PHE A 199 -10.74 -2.73 -7.37
N MET A 200 -10.14 -1.76 -6.67
CA MET A 200 -9.01 -1.00 -7.21
C MET A 200 -7.88 -1.93 -7.63
N GLN A 201 -7.55 -2.88 -6.75
CA GLN A 201 -6.52 -3.86 -6.99
C GLN A 201 -6.86 -4.78 -8.18
N LEU A 202 -8.12 -5.22 -8.28
CA LEU A 202 -8.61 -5.98 -9.44
C LEU A 202 -8.44 -5.20 -10.74
N PHE A 203 -8.90 -3.95 -10.79
CA PHE A 203 -8.82 -3.12 -11.99
C PHE A 203 -7.38 -2.75 -12.37
N MET A 204 -6.46 -2.65 -11.40
CA MET A 204 -5.04 -2.47 -11.66
C MET A 204 -4.38 -3.75 -12.20
N ALA A 205 -4.72 -4.92 -11.65
CA ALA A 205 -4.08 -6.18 -12.02
C ALA A 205 -4.64 -6.81 -13.30
N LYS A 206 -5.92 -6.56 -13.61
CA LYS A 206 -6.66 -7.19 -14.70
C LYS A 206 -7.16 -6.19 -15.74
N GLU A 207 -6.49 -5.03 -15.87
CA GLU A 207 -6.88 -3.93 -16.77
C GLU A 207 -7.23 -4.41 -18.19
N ARG A 208 -6.34 -5.18 -18.83
CA ARG A 208 -6.56 -5.68 -20.20
C ARG A 208 -7.78 -6.58 -20.31
N GLU A 209 -7.98 -7.46 -19.33
CA GLU A 209 -9.10 -8.39 -19.29
C GLU A 209 -10.42 -7.63 -19.10
N LEU A 210 -10.45 -6.71 -18.14
CA LEU A 210 -11.64 -5.92 -17.81
C LEU A 210 -12.00 -4.88 -18.88
N ALA A 211 -11.01 -4.36 -19.61
CA ALA A 211 -11.24 -3.49 -20.76
C ALA A 211 -11.91 -4.22 -21.94
N ALA A 212 -11.73 -5.55 -22.04
CA ALA A 212 -12.38 -6.37 -23.06
C ALA A 212 -13.79 -6.82 -22.66
N ARG A 213 -14.15 -6.74 -21.37
CA ARG A 213 -15.48 -7.14 -20.89
C ARG A 213 -16.55 -6.11 -21.26
N PRO A 214 -17.65 -6.52 -21.92
CA PRO A 214 -18.72 -5.61 -22.29
C PRO A 214 -19.52 -5.14 -21.05
N GLY A 215 -20.19 -4.00 -21.19
CA GLY A 215 -21.19 -3.55 -20.22
C GLY A 215 -20.62 -3.30 -18.82
N HIS A 216 -21.31 -3.82 -17.80
CA HIS A 216 -21.10 -3.47 -16.38
C HIS A 216 -20.29 -4.49 -15.57
N GLU A 217 -19.88 -5.60 -16.16
CA GLU A 217 -19.09 -6.63 -15.48
C GLU A 217 -17.75 -6.08 -14.97
N PRO A 218 -17.31 -6.40 -13.74
CA PRO A 218 -17.91 -7.32 -12.76
C PRO A 218 -18.88 -6.65 -11.76
N CYS A 219 -19.21 -5.37 -11.94
CA CYS A 219 -19.95 -4.60 -10.95
C CYS A 219 -21.43 -5.00 -10.83
N ASP A 220 -21.99 -5.58 -11.89
CA ASP A 220 -23.34 -6.17 -11.92
C ASP A 220 -23.43 -7.47 -11.12
N ALA A 221 -22.39 -8.31 -11.17
CA ALA A 221 -22.27 -9.53 -10.37
C ALA A 221 -22.04 -9.22 -8.88
N ALA A 222 -21.33 -8.13 -8.57
CA ALA A 222 -20.99 -7.74 -7.20
C ALA A 222 -22.12 -6.96 -6.47
N SER A 223 -23.35 -7.47 -6.48
CA SER A 223 -24.57 -6.72 -6.08
C SER A 223 -24.49 -5.96 -4.74
N ARG A 224 -23.83 -6.52 -3.72
CA ARG A 224 -23.64 -5.88 -2.40
C ARG A 224 -22.67 -4.70 -2.44
N PHE A 225 -21.56 -4.86 -3.18
CA PHE A 225 -20.46 -3.89 -3.24
C PHE A 225 -20.35 -3.19 -4.60
N ALA A 226 -21.42 -3.21 -5.40
CA ALA A 226 -21.46 -2.59 -6.72
C ALA A 226 -21.02 -1.12 -6.66
N ALA A 227 -21.44 -0.37 -5.63
CA ALA A 227 -21.03 1.01 -5.43
C ALA A 227 -19.52 1.18 -5.21
N ALA A 228 -18.82 0.19 -4.67
CA ALA A 228 -17.37 0.22 -4.57
C ALA A 228 -16.71 -0.07 -5.94
N CYS A 229 -17.27 -1.00 -6.71
CA CYS A 229 -16.80 -1.38 -8.04
C CYS A 229 -16.96 -0.24 -9.08
N TYR A 230 -18.12 0.42 -9.10
CA TYR A 230 -18.41 1.48 -10.07
C TYR A 230 -17.51 2.72 -9.94
N ARG A 231 -16.82 2.91 -8.80
CA ARG A 231 -15.78 3.94 -8.67
C ARG A 231 -14.68 3.79 -9.72
N TYR A 232 -14.40 2.55 -10.15
CA TYR A 232 -13.31 2.21 -11.06
C TYR A 232 -13.82 1.82 -12.45
N LYS A 233 -14.94 1.09 -12.53
CA LYS A 233 -15.52 0.65 -13.82
C LYS A 233 -15.82 1.80 -14.77
N VAL A 234 -16.20 2.97 -14.25
CA VAL A 234 -16.57 4.14 -15.07
C VAL A 234 -15.44 4.63 -15.96
N PHE A 235 -14.17 4.47 -15.56
CA PHE A 235 -13.02 4.74 -16.44
C PHE A 235 -13.10 3.92 -17.74
N TYR A 236 -13.46 2.65 -17.64
CA TYR A 236 -13.59 1.75 -18.79
C TYR A 236 -14.85 2.03 -19.62
N LEU A 237 -15.94 2.46 -18.97
CA LEU A 237 -17.14 2.91 -19.68
C LEU A 237 -16.84 4.16 -20.52
N LEU A 238 -16.14 5.14 -19.93
CA LEU A 238 -15.68 6.35 -20.64
C LEU A 238 -14.80 6.00 -21.85
N GLN A 239 -13.82 5.10 -21.68
CA GLN A 239 -12.96 4.68 -22.78
C GLN A 239 -13.73 3.99 -23.90
N ARG A 240 -14.59 3.03 -23.56
CA ARG A 240 -15.39 2.27 -24.53
C ARG A 240 -16.34 3.20 -25.30
N LEU A 241 -17.16 3.98 -24.58
CA LEU A 241 -18.15 4.87 -25.19
C LEU A 241 -17.49 6.03 -25.94
N GLY A 242 -16.30 6.47 -25.52
CA GLY A 242 -15.46 7.40 -26.27
C GLY A 242 -15.02 6.83 -27.62
N ARG A 243 -14.55 5.57 -27.67
CA ARG A 243 -14.18 4.88 -28.91
C ARG A 243 -15.37 4.66 -29.85
N GLU A 244 -16.57 4.52 -29.29
CA GLU A 244 -17.83 4.43 -30.03
C GLU A 244 -18.37 5.80 -30.50
N GLY A 245 -17.70 6.91 -30.17
CA GLY A 245 -18.13 8.27 -30.54
C GLY A 245 -19.33 8.79 -29.75
N LYS A 246 -19.71 8.13 -28.64
CA LYS A 246 -20.89 8.47 -27.83
C LYS A 246 -20.62 9.49 -26.72
N GLY A 247 -19.37 9.54 -26.23
CA GLY A 247 -18.92 10.56 -25.26
C GLY A 247 -19.55 10.45 -23.86
N LEU A 248 -19.51 11.57 -23.11
CA LEU A 248 -19.91 11.66 -21.71
C LEU A 248 -21.42 11.46 -21.49
N ASP A 249 -22.26 11.93 -22.40
CA ASP A 249 -23.73 11.82 -22.27
C ASP A 249 -24.19 10.36 -22.20
N ALA A 250 -23.55 9.47 -22.97
CA ALA A 250 -23.82 8.04 -22.89
C ALA A 250 -23.38 7.42 -21.56
N VAL A 251 -22.27 7.89 -20.97
CA VAL A 251 -21.84 7.44 -19.63
C VAL A 251 -22.83 7.90 -18.57
N ILE A 252 -23.33 9.15 -18.68
CA ILE A 252 -24.37 9.68 -17.80
C ILE A 252 -25.65 8.83 -17.91
N ALA A 253 -26.07 8.50 -19.13
CA ALA A 253 -27.22 7.63 -19.36
C ALA A 253 -27.03 6.23 -18.73
N GLU A 254 -25.84 5.64 -18.87
CA GLU A 254 -25.52 4.38 -18.19
C GLU A 254 -25.57 4.52 -16.66
N CYS A 255 -25.04 5.60 -16.08
CA CYS A 255 -25.13 5.86 -14.65
C CYS A 255 -26.58 6.03 -14.17
N LEU A 256 -27.44 6.72 -14.93
CA LEU A 256 -28.85 6.93 -14.61
C LEU A 256 -29.68 5.64 -14.71
N ALA A 257 -29.27 4.69 -15.55
CA ALA A 257 -29.92 3.38 -15.67
C ALA A 257 -29.62 2.44 -14.48
N LEU A 258 -28.60 2.75 -13.66
CA LEU A 258 -28.27 1.95 -12.47
C LEU A 258 -29.30 2.15 -11.36
N PRO A 259 -29.44 1.18 -10.43
CA PRO A 259 -30.27 1.35 -9.24
C PRO A 259 -29.90 2.64 -8.48
N ALA A 260 -30.90 3.37 -7.97
CA ALA A 260 -30.71 4.68 -7.33
C ALA A 260 -29.59 4.71 -6.26
N ARG A 261 -29.44 3.62 -5.49
CA ARG A 261 -28.37 3.47 -4.47
C ARG A 261 -26.95 3.42 -5.03
N ILE A 262 -26.77 3.12 -6.32
CA ILE A 262 -25.47 2.96 -7.01
C ILE A 262 -25.10 4.20 -7.82
N GLN A 263 -26.08 4.97 -8.29
CA GLN A 263 -25.84 6.12 -9.16
C GLN A 263 -24.78 7.09 -8.60
N PRO A 264 -24.80 7.48 -7.30
CA PRO A 264 -23.77 8.38 -6.76
C PRO A 264 -22.35 7.84 -6.92
N ALA A 265 -22.16 6.53 -6.82
CA ALA A 265 -20.85 5.91 -7.03
C ALA A 265 -20.42 5.91 -8.49
N CYS A 266 -21.37 5.76 -9.42
CA CYS A 266 -21.09 5.88 -10.86
C CYS A 266 -20.68 7.31 -11.21
N PHE A 267 -21.41 8.32 -10.73
CA PHE A 267 -21.05 9.73 -10.93
C PHE A 267 -19.72 10.09 -10.24
N HIS A 268 -19.46 9.55 -9.04
CA HIS A 268 -18.14 9.67 -8.41
C HIS A 268 -17.04 9.04 -9.29
N GLY A 269 -17.32 7.90 -9.94
CA GLY A 269 -16.41 7.23 -10.86
C GLY A 269 -16.04 8.11 -12.07
N ILE A 270 -16.94 8.97 -12.54
CA ILE A 270 -16.63 9.96 -13.60
C ILE A 270 -15.53 10.90 -13.12
N GLY A 271 -15.69 11.48 -11.92
CA GLY A 271 -14.66 12.35 -11.35
C GLY A 271 -13.33 11.64 -11.15
N HIS A 272 -13.37 10.42 -10.61
CA HIS A 272 -12.17 9.59 -10.42
C HIS A 272 -11.42 9.32 -11.75
N ALA A 273 -12.15 9.01 -12.83
CA ALA A 273 -11.57 8.77 -14.15
C ALA A 273 -10.84 9.99 -14.75
N HIS A 274 -11.17 11.21 -14.30
CA HIS A 274 -10.59 12.45 -14.80
C HIS A 274 -9.46 13.02 -13.91
N VAL A 275 -9.15 12.42 -12.76
CA VAL A 275 -8.08 12.89 -11.86
C VAL A 275 -6.74 12.98 -12.60
N GLY A 276 -6.37 11.95 -13.37
CA GLY A 276 -5.13 11.93 -14.15
C GLY A 276 -5.05 13.08 -15.17
N PRO A 277 -5.99 13.14 -16.13
CA PRO A 277 -6.06 14.23 -17.11
C PRO A 277 -6.04 15.63 -16.49
N VAL A 278 -6.80 15.86 -15.41
CA VAL A 278 -6.84 17.16 -14.72
C VAL A 278 -5.52 17.47 -14.03
N SER A 279 -4.87 16.48 -13.41
CA SER A 279 -3.57 16.68 -12.73
C SER A 279 -2.40 16.95 -13.69
N GLN A 280 -2.59 16.72 -14.98
CA GLN A 280 -1.60 16.96 -16.03
C GLN A 280 -1.91 18.21 -16.87
N ALA A 281 -3.10 18.80 -16.69
CA ALA A 281 -3.46 20.04 -17.34
C ALA A 281 -2.77 21.22 -16.62
N PRO A 282 -2.09 22.12 -17.35
CA PRO A 282 -1.43 23.29 -16.78
C PRO A 282 -2.41 24.29 -16.16
#